data_AF-A0A7C8EGC7-F1
#
_entry.id   AF-A0A7C8EGC7-F1
#
_cell.length_a   1.000
_cell.length_b   1.000
_cell.length_c   1.000
_cell.angle_alpha   90.00
_cell.angle_beta   90.00
_cell.angle_gamma   90.00
#
_symmetry.space_group_name_H-M   'P 1'
#
loop_
_entity.id
_entity.type
_entity.pdbx_description
1 polymer ?
#
loop_
_entity_poly.entity_id
_entity_poly.type
_entity_poly.pdbx_seq_one_letter_code
_entity_poly.pdbx_strand_id
1 'polypeptide(L)'
;MKKYEMLVLAILAGLAVAWPLFAQEKGQREEGRSRLQRSGRRWMSQEEQQKAFATIEEQLGKMKAGTEGMPRSREGWRDLSDEERDKLREKFRMMRDERQKSLEVIAEQIDKLKGPRQLRREHEEAISQLQDVLKLAQKEKAKETIASIEKLIAEKKKRLEEKLKAIGFDPDAGRERRQRRPL
;
A
#
# COMPACT_ATOMS: atom_id res chain seq x y z
N MET A 1 -3.82 -21.89 -12.88
CA MET A 1 -3.28 -20.55 -13.22
C MET A 1 -4.35 -19.44 -13.34
N LYS A 2 -5.64 -19.76 -13.53
CA LYS A 2 -6.73 -18.77 -13.74
C LYS A 2 -7.05 -17.82 -12.56
N LYS A 3 -6.67 -18.14 -11.32
CA LYS A 3 -7.01 -17.33 -10.13
C LYS A 3 -6.18 -16.05 -10.02
N TYR A 4 -4.94 -16.07 -10.50
CA TYR A 4 -4.04 -14.92 -10.46
C TYR A 4 -4.27 -13.96 -11.61
N GLU A 5 -4.68 -14.47 -12.78
CA GLU A 5 -5.13 -13.64 -13.90
C GLU A 5 -6.40 -12.84 -13.55
N MET A 6 -7.35 -13.44 -12.82
CA MET A 6 -8.53 -12.70 -12.33
C MET A 6 -8.17 -11.62 -11.31
N LEU A 7 -7.14 -11.82 -10.49
CA LEU A 7 -6.68 -10.82 -9.52
C LEU A 7 -5.99 -9.63 -10.21
N VAL A 8 -5.15 -9.90 -11.22
CA VAL A 8 -4.50 -8.85 -12.03
C VAL A 8 -5.54 -8.07 -12.84
N LEU A 9 -6.52 -8.77 -13.42
CA LEU A 9 -7.64 -8.13 -14.13
C LEU A 9 -8.53 -7.31 -13.19
N ALA A 10 -8.78 -7.76 -11.96
CA ALA A 10 -9.56 -7.00 -10.98
C ALA A 10 -8.84 -5.70 -10.54
N ILE A 11 -7.52 -5.74 -10.39
CA ILE A 11 -6.71 -4.56 -10.06
C ILE A 11 -6.69 -3.57 -11.24
N LEU A 12 -6.51 -4.06 -12.47
CA LEU A 12 -6.55 -3.23 -13.68
C LEU A 12 -7.94 -2.63 -13.93
N ALA A 13 -9.02 -3.39 -13.72
CA ALA A 13 -10.38 -2.89 -13.83
C ALA A 13 -10.71 -1.83 -12.75
N GLY A 14 -10.22 -2.01 -11.52
CA GLY A 14 -10.35 -1.02 -10.46
C GLY A 14 -9.64 0.30 -10.77
N LEU A 15 -8.47 0.25 -11.40
CA LEU A 15 -7.73 1.44 -11.84
C LEU A 15 -8.43 2.19 -13.00
N ALA A 16 -9.07 1.47 -13.91
CA ALA A 16 -9.78 2.08 -15.05
C ALA A 16 -11.05 2.84 -14.65
N VAL A 17 -11.77 2.37 -13.61
CA VAL A 17 -13.03 2.99 -13.14
C VAL A 17 -12.78 4.26 -12.31
N ALA A 18 -11.56 4.46 -11.81
CA ALA A 18 -11.20 5.69 -11.07
C ALA A 18 -10.86 6.89 -11.99
N TRP A 19 -10.70 6.68 -13.30
CA TRP A 19 -10.26 7.71 -14.24
C TRP A 19 -11.23 8.91 -14.44
N PRO A 20 -12.56 8.76 -14.44
CA PRO A 20 -13.46 9.89 -14.67
C PRO A 20 -13.73 10.76 -13.43
N LEU A 21 -13.44 10.28 -12.21
CA LEU A 21 -13.63 11.05 -10.97
C LEU A 21 -12.58 12.15 -10.75
N PHE A 22 -11.49 12.15 -11.52
CA PHE A 22 -10.44 13.18 -11.45
C PHE A 22 -10.59 14.30 -12.49
N ALA A 23 -11.54 14.21 -13.44
CA ALA A 23 -11.68 15.18 -14.53
C ALA A 23 -12.74 16.28 -14.30
N GLN A 24 -13.68 16.11 -13.36
CA GLN A 24 -14.87 16.95 -13.23
C GLN A 24 -14.90 17.80 -11.95
N GLU A 25 -13.83 18.56 -11.64
CA GLU A 25 -13.88 19.54 -10.53
C GLU A 25 -13.03 20.80 -10.80
N LYS A 26 -13.07 21.35 -12.02
CA LYS A 26 -12.34 22.58 -12.41
C LYS A 26 -13.17 23.87 -12.48
N GLY A 27 -14.41 23.91 -11.98
CA GLY A 27 -15.36 24.98 -12.37
C GLY A 27 -15.62 26.16 -11.42
N GLN A 28 -15.68 26.03 -10.09
CA GLN A 28 -16.33 27.07 -9.26
C GLN A 28 -15.81 27.18 -7.82
N ARG A 29 -14.54 27.56 -7.60
CA ARG A 29 -14.06 27.89 -6.23
C ARG A 29 -12.76 28.71 -6.20
N GLU A 30 -12.65 29.74 -7.04
CA GLU A 30 -11.42 30.52 -7.16
C GLU A 30 -11.24 31.67 -6.15
N GLU A 31 -12.26 32.12 -5.42
CA GLU A 31 -12.09 33.31 -4.54
C GLU A 31 -11.73 33.07 -3.07
N GLY A 32 -11.65 31.82 -2.60
CA GLY A 32 -11.30 31.51 -1.19
C GLY A 32 -9.87 31.01 -0.94
N ARG A 33 -9.04 30.86 -1.98
CA ARG A 33 -7.84 29.98 -1.96
C ARG A 33 -6.50 30.65 -1.58
N SER A 34 -6.46 31.95 -1.33
CA SER A 34 -5.17 32.66 -1.22
C SER A 34 -4.51 32.61 0.17
N ARG A 35 -5.15 32.06 1.21
CA ARG A 35 -4.56 31.96 2.57
C ARG A 35 -4.29 30.55 3.10
N LEU A 36 -4.77 29.50 2.42
CA LEU A 36 -4.59 28.09 2.83
C LEU A 36 -3.52 27.34 2.01
N GLN A 37 -2.79 28.03 1.13
CA GLN A 37 -1.93 27.40 0.12
C GLN A 37 -0.47 27.18 0.52
N ARG A 38 -0.10 27.31 1.82
CA ARG A 38 1.31 27.26 2.24
C ARG A 38 1.71 26.08 3.13
N SER A 39 0.86 25.07 3.37
CA SER A 39 1.24 23.99 4.30
C SER A 39 0.77 22.54 4.04
N GLY A 40 0.22 22.16 2.87
CA GLY A 40 -0.33 20.78 2.82
C GLY A 40 -0.67 20.11 1.51
N ARG A 41 -0.11 20.52 0.37
CA ARG A 41 -0.33 19.80 -0.91
C ARG A 41 0.95 19.70 -1.72
N ARG A 42 1.92 18.91 -1.25
CA ARG A 42 2.89 18.30 -2.16
C ARG A 42 2.22 17.06 -2.75
N TRP A 43 1.34 17.28 -3.72
CA TRP A 43 0.97 16.19 -4.62
C TRP A 43 2.22 15.87 -5.44
N MET A 44 2.53 14.59 -5.54
CA MET A 44 3.69 14.07 -6.26
C MET A 44 3.73 14.70 -7.67
N SER A 45 4.89 15.20 -8.09
CA SER A 45 5.03 15.78 -9.43
C SER A 45 4.77 14.70 -10.49
N GLN A 46 4.37 15.10 -11.70
CA GLN A 46 4.14 14.15 -12.79
C GLN A 46 5.40 13.31 -13.07
N GLU A 47 6.59 13.91 -12.95
CA GLU A 47 7.87 13.23 -13.07
C GLU A 47 8.11 12.21 -11.95
N GLU A 48 7.79 12.56 -10.69
CA GLU A 48 7.88 11.63 -9.56
C GLU A 48 6.92 10.44 -9.72
N GLN A 49 5.72 10.68 -10.29
CA GLN A 49 4.77 9.60 -10.61
C GLN A 49 5.32 8.66 -11.67
N GLN A 50 5.88 9.21 -12.77
CA GLN A 50 6.51 8.40 -13.82
C GLN A 50 7.69 7.58 -13.28
N LYS A 51 8.50 8.14 -12.39
CA LYS A 51 9.59 7.41 -11.73
C LYS A 51 9.08 6.28 -10.85
N ALA A 52 7.99 6.50 -10.11
CA ALA A 52 7.36 5.45 -9.31
C ALA A 52 6.83 4.30 -10.20
N PHE A 53 6.18 4.63 -11.33
CA PHE A 53 5.73 3.62 -12.30
C PHE A 53 6.89 2.85 -12.93
N ALA A 54 7.94 3.54 -13.39
CA ALA A 54 9.13 2.90 -13.94
C ALA A 54 9.78 1.92 -12.93
N THR A 55 9.83 2.31 -11.65
CA THR A 55 10.34 1.43 -10.58
C THR A 55 9.46 0.19 -10.41
N ILE A 56 8.13 0.34 -10.47
CA ILE A 56 7.19 -0.79 -10.40
C ILE A 56 7.39 -1.73 -11.61
N GLU A 57 7.49 -1.19 -12.81
CA GLU A 57 7.72 -1.95 -14.03
C GLU A 57 9.04 -2.71 -13.99
N GLU A 58 10.12 -2.08 -13.50
CA GLU A 58 11.43 -2.71 -13.33
C GLU A 58 11.35 -3.92 -12.38
N GLN A 59 10.69 -3.76 -11.23
CA GLN A 59 10.54 -4.86 -10.25
C GLN A 59 9.67 -5.99 -10.80
N LEU A 60 8.62 -5.68 -11.56
CA LEU A 60 7.82 -6.69 -12.26
C LEU A 60 8.63 -7.40 -13.35
N GLY A 61 9.51 -6.69 -14.06
CA GLY A 61 10.44 -7.27 -15.02
C GLY A 61 11.40 -8.26 -14.36
N LYS A 62 12.02 -7.89 -13.23
CA LYS A 62 12.89 -8.77 -12.43
C LYS A 62 12.16 -10.03 -11.96
N MET A 63 10.94 -9.87 -11.47
CA MET A 63 10.12 -11.00 -11.03
C MET A 63 9.77 -11.96 -12.18
N LYS A 64 9.47 -11.43 -13.38
CA LYS A 64 9.20 -12.27 -14.56
C LYS A 64 10.45 -13.01 -15.03
N ALA A 65 11.56 -12.29 -15.18
CA ALA A 65 12.84 -12.86 -15.59
C ALA A 65 13.31 -13.98 -14.63
N GLY A 66 13.14 -13.79 -13.32
CA GLY A 66 13.46 -14.84 -12.34
C GLY A 66 12.65 -16.14 -12.54
N THR A 67 11.45 -16.07 -13.12
CA THR A 67 10.63 -17.26 -13.38
C THR A 67 10.88 -17.92 -14.76
N GLU A 68 11.64 -17.26 -15.64
CA GLU A 68 12.01 -17.79 -16.94
C GLU A 68 13.13 -18.83 -16.76
N GLY A 69 12.87 -20.08 -17.11
CA GLY A 69 13.81 -21.19 -16.95
C GLY A 69 13.53 -22.13 -15.77
N MET A 70 12.48 -21.88 -14.97
CA MET A 70 12.08 -22.82 -13.92
C MET A 70 11.23 -23.98 -14.45
N PRO A 71 11.45 -25.22 -13.96
CA PRO A 71 10.62 -26.36 -14.32
C PRO A 71 9.18 -26.14 -13.83
N ARG A 72 8.26 -26.04 -14.79
CA ARG A 72 6.83 -25.72 -14.56
C ARG A 72 5.99 -26.95 -14.20
N SER A 73 6.53 -28.16 -14.36
CA SER A 73 5.83 -29.43 -14.16
C SER A 73 6.52 -30.30 -13.13
N ARG A 74 5.75 -31.13 -12.42
CA ARG A 74 6.26 -32.07 -11.42
C ARG A 74 7.19 -33.13 -12.02
N GLU A 75 7.04 -33.46 -13.30
CA GLU A 75 7.95 -34.33 -14.05
C GLU A 75 9.34 -33.70 -14.22
N GLY A 76 9.42 -32.42 -14.58
CA GLY A 76 10.70 -31.71 -14.73
C GLY A 76 11.51 -31.57 -13.44
N TRP A 77 10.94 -31.92 -12.27
CA TRP A 77 11.66 -32.02 -11.00
C TRP A 77 12.14 -33.45 -10.69
N ARG A 78 11.45 -34.45 -11.22
CA ARG A 78 11.79 -35.87 -11.02
C ARG A 78 12.99 -36.27 -11.87
N ASP A 79 13.14 -35.66 -13.04
CA ASP A 79 14.22 -35.96 -13.97
C ASP A 79 15.57 -35.32 -13.58
N LEU A 80 15.59 -34.44 -12.57
CA LEU A 80 16.81 -33.82 -12.04
C LEU A 80 17.55 -34.77 -11.09
N SER A 81 18.88 -34.75 -11.18
CA SER A 81 19.77 -35.37 -10.19
C SER A 81 19.65 -34.69 -8.82
N ASP A 82 20.10 -35.34 -7.75
CA ASP A 82 19.97 -34.79 -6.39
C ASP A 82 20.76 -33.48 -6.21
N GLU A 83 21.94 -33.35 -6.82
CA GLU A 83 22.71 -32.10 -6.82
C GLU A 83 21.99 -30.96 -7.57
N GLU A 84 21.32 -31.28 -8.69
CA GLU A 84 20.54 -30.30 -9.44
C GLU A 84 19.28 -29.88 -8.67
N ARG A 85 18.63 -30.80 -7.95
CA ARG A 85 17.49 -30.49 -7.10
C ARG A 85 17.86 -29.55 -5.95
N ASP A 86 19.01 -29.77 -5.31
CA ASP A 86 19.45 -28.90 -4.21
C ASP A 86 19.81 -27.50 -4.70
N LYS A 87 20.52 -27.37 -5.82
CA LYS A 87 20.77 -26.08 -6.49
C LYS A 87 19.46 -25.37 -6.85
N LEU A 88 18.47 -26.13 -7.34
CA LEU A 88 17.17 -25.58 -7.69
C LEU A 88 16.43 -25.09 -6.44
N ARG A 89 16.41 -25.85 -5.35
CA ARG A 89 15.80 -25.46 -4.06
C ARG A 89 16.40 -24.17 -3.51
N GLU A 90 17.72 -24.03 -3.58
CA GLU A 90 18.42 -22.81 -3.19
C GLU A 90 17.99 -21.62 -4.06
N LYS A 91 17.98 -21.78 -5.39
CA LYS A 91 17.44 -20.77 -6.32
C LYS A 91 16.00 -20.39 -6.00
N PHE A 92 15.13 -21.35 -5.66
CA PHE A 92 13.75 -21.08 -5.26
C PHE A 92 13.65 -20.27 -3.96
N ARG A 93 14.51 -20.55 -2.98
CA ARG A 93 14.57 -19.76 -1.74
C ARG A 93 14.98 -18.33 -2.05
N MET A 94 16.09 -18.16 -2.78
CA MET A 94 16.57 -16.83 -3.19
C MET A 94 15.51 -16.05 -3.95
N MET A 95 14.87 -16.67 -4.94
CA MET A 95 13.82 -16.02 -5.72
C MET A 95 12.58 -15.68 -4.90
N ARG A 96 12.23 -16.49 -3.90
CA ARG A 96 11.13 -16.17 -2.99
C ARG A 96 11.46 -14.92 -2.20
N ASP A 97 12.68 -14.83 -1.68
CA ASP A 97 13.14 -13.68 -0.90
C ASP A 97 13.26 -12.43 -1.76
N GLU A 98 13.80 -12.54 -2.98
CA GLU A 98 13.85 -11.46 -3.97
C GLU A 98 12.46 -10.99 -4.36
N ARG A 99 11.54 -11.92 -4.64
CA ARG A 99 10.15 -11.60 -4.94
C ARG A 99 9.47 -10.86 -3.79
N GLN A 100 9.71 -11.29 -2.55
CA GLN A 100 9.16 -10.62 -1.38
C GLN A 100 9.67 -9.17 -1.29
N LYS A 101 10.98 -8.96 -1.47
CA LYS A 101 11.58 -7.61 -1.52
C LYS A 101 11.01 -6.77 -2.66
N SER A 102 10.88 -7.32 -3.87
CA SER A 102 10.28 -6.62 -5.00
C SER A 102 8.84 -6.21 -4.73
N LEU A 103 8.05 -7.07 -4.09
CA LEU A 103 6.67 -6.75 -3.69
C LEU A 103 6.61 -5.65 -2.63
N GLU A 104 7.54 -5.64 -1.67
CA GLU A 104 7.65 -4.57 -0.67
C GLU A 104 7.96 -3.22 -1.33
N VAL A 105 8.91 -3.19 -2.27
CA VAL A 105 9.23 -1.98 -3.05
C VAL A 105 8.02 -1.52 -3.87
N ILE A 106 7.33 -2.43 -4.56
CA ILE A 106 6.12 -2.10 -5.32
C ILE A 106 5.04 -1.53 -4.41
N ALA A 107 4.81 -2.14 -3.24
CA ALA A 107 3.83 -1.67 -2.28
C ALA A 107 4.16 -0.26 -1.77
N GLU A 108 5.44 0.04 -1.50
CA GLU A 108 5.89 1.36 -1.11
C GLU A 108 5.62 2.40 -2.22
N GLN A 109 5.93 2.07 -3.48
CA GLN A 109 5.67 2.97 -4.61
C GLN A 109 4.15 3.21 -4.81
N ILE A 110 3.32 2.18 -4.61
CA ILE A 110 1.86 2.31 -4.63
C ILE A 110 1.39 3.24 -3.50
N ASP A 111 1.90 3.09 -2.29
CA ASP A 111 1.55 3.95 -1.17
C ASP A 111 1.95 5.42 -1.45
N LYS A 112 3.10 5.65 -2.10
CA LYS A 112 3.51 6.98 -2.56
C LYS A 112 2.55 7.55 -3.60
N LEU A 113 2.16 6.74 -4.59
CA LEU A 113 1.22 7.14 -5.65
C LEU A 113 -0.18 7.46 -5.10
N LYS A 114 -0.68 6.68 -4.13
CA LYS A 114 -1.94 6.94 -3.42
C LYS A 114 -1.88 8.26 -2.64
N GLY A 115 -0.74 8.52 -2.03
CA GLY A 115 -0.53 9.70 -1.21
C GLY A 115 -1.33 9.69 0.10
N PRO A 116 -1.13 10.71 0.94
CA PRO A 116 -1.59 10.69 2.33
C PRO A 116 -3.11 10.72 2.49
N ARG A 117 -3.83 11.34 1.55
CA ARG A 117 -5.29 11.48 1.62
C ARG A 117 -5.99 10.15 1.37
N GLN A 118 -5.58 9.45 0.31
CA GLN A 118 -6.15 8.17 -0.05
C GLN A 118 -5.82 7.12 1.02
N LEU A 119 -4.58 7.11 1.53
CA LEU A 119 -4.19 6.20 2.63
C LEU A 119 -5.03 6.41 3.90
N ARG A 120 -5.32 7.66 4.27
CA ARG A 120 -6.19 7.97 5.42
C ARG A 120 -7.62 7.49 5.19
N ARG A 121 -8.17 7.72 3.99
CA ARG A 121 -9.51 7.27 3.64
C ARG A 121 -9.64 5.75 3.71
N GLU A 122 -8.70 5.02 3.09
CA GLU A 122 -8.67 3.55 3.14
C GLU A 122 -8.54 3.04 4.58
N HIS A 123 -7.75 3.73 5.42
CA HIS A 123 -7.66 3.40 6.83
C HIS A 123 -8.98 3.63 7.58
N GLU A 124 -9.64 4.77 7.37
CA GLU A 124 -10.94 5.10 7.97
C GLU A 124 -12.01 4.07 7.58
N GLU A 125 -12.07 3.71 6.29
CA GLU A 125 -12.95 2.65 5.79
C GLU A 125 -12.62 1.30 6.45
N ALA A 126 -11.34 0.94 6.58
CA ALA A 126 -10.91 -0.32 7.18
C ALA A 126 -11.13 -0.41 8.71
N ILE A 127 -11.28 0.72 9.42
CA ILE A 127 -11.61 0.72 10.87
C ILE A 127 -13.10 0.97 11.13
N SER A 128 -13.87 1.45 10.16
CA SER A 128 -15.31 1.76 10.33
C SER A 128 -16.09 0.57 10.93
N GLN A 129 -15.95 -0.62 10.33
CA GLN A 129 -16.58 -1.84 10.81
C GLN A 129 -16.13 -2.22 12.22
N LEU A 130 -14.85 -2.03 12.55
CA LEU A 130 -14.34 -2.28 13.91
C LEU A 130 -14.93 -1.30 14.93
N GLN A 131 -15.14 -0.05 14.55
CA GLN A 131 -15.79 0.93 15.43
C GLN A 131 -17.26 0.58 15.69
N ASP A 132 -17.96 0.04 14.70
CA ASP A 132 -19.35 -0.40 14.88
C ASP A 132 -19.44 -1.62 15.80
N VAL A 133 -18.54 -2.60 15.64
CA VAL A 133 -18.45 -3.75 16.57
C VAL A 133 -18.03 -3.28 17.96
N LEU A 134 -17.12 -2.30 18.08
CA LEU A 134 -16.73 -1.72 19.37
C LEU A 134 -17.94 -1.11 20.10
N LYS A 135 -18.78 -0.35 19.40
CA LYS A 135 -20.01 0.23 19.98
C LYS A 135 -20.97 -0.85 20.48
N LEU A 136 -21.11 -1.95 19.73
CA LEU A 136 -21.93 -3.09 20.15
C LEU A 136 -21.35 -3.75 21.41
N ALA A 137 -20.05 -4.05 21.40
CA ALA A 137 -19.36 -4.63 22.55
C ALA A 137 -19.45 -3.75 23.81
N GLN A 138 -19.40 -2.41 23.65
CA GLN A 138 -19.62 -1.45 24.74
C GLN A 138 -21.04 -1.50 25.30
N LYS A 139 -22.06 -1.59 24.44
CA LYS A 139 -23.46 -1.76 24.87
C LYS A 139 -23.66 -3.06 25.65
N GLU A 140 -23.01 -4.14 25.22
CA GLU A 140 -23.06 -5.46 25.86
C GLU A 140 -22.11 -5.61 27.06
N LYS A 141 -21.30 -4.58 27.36
CA LYS A 141 -20.27 -4.59 28.42
C LYS A 141 -19.28 -5.76 28.27
N ALA A 142 -19.00 -6.18 27.04
CA ALA A 142 -18.08 -7.27 26.71
C ALA A 142 -16.61 -6.81 26.82
N LYS A 143 -16.10 -6.69 28.06
CA LYS A 143 -14.81 -6.06 28.38
C LYS A 143 -13.61 -6.61 27.58
N GLU A 144 -13.51 -7.93 27.44
CA GLU A 144 -12.41 -8.56 26.69
C GLU A 144 -12.50 -8.25 25.18
N THR A 145 -13.71 -8.30 24.61
CA THR A 145 -13.96 -7.95 23.22
C THR A 145 -13.63 -6.48 22.94
N ILE A 146 -14.02 -5.58 23.84
CA ILE A 146 -13.69 -4.14 23.78
C ILE A 146 -12.16 -3.97 23.70
N ALA A 147 -11.42 -4.55 24.66
CA ALA A 147 -9.97 -4.45 24.71
C ALA A 147 -9.30 -5.01 23.44
N SER A 148 -9.79 -6.14 22.93
CA SER A 148 -9.28 -6.75 21.70
C SER A 148 -9.50 -5.85 20.48
N ILE A 149 -10.68 -5.25 20.34
CA ILE A 149 -11.00 -4.36 19.21
C ILE A 149 -10.21 -3.06 19.29
N GLU A 150 -10.07 -2.47 20.48
CA GLU A 150 -9.25 -1.27 20.69
C GLU A 150 -7.79 -1.52 20.30
N LYS A 151 -7.23 -2.67 20.67
CA LYS A 151 -5.88 -3.08 20.25
C LYS A 151 -5.76 -3.17 18.73
N LEU A 152 -6.73 -3.79 18.04
CA LEU A 152 -6.74 -3.89 16.58
C LEU A 152 -6.83 -2.51 15.89
N ILE A 153 -7.64 -1.60 16.44
CA ILE A 153 -7.74 -0.23 15.93
C ILE A 153 -6.41 0.50 16.14
N ALA A 154 -5.78 0.37 17.30
CA ALA A 154 -4.49 0.99 17.61
C ALA A 154 -3.37 0.46 16.67
N GLU A 155 -3.30 -0.85 16.45
CA GLU A 155 -2.35 -1.46 15.50
C GLU A 155 -2.55 -0.94 14.08
N LYS A 156 -3.80 -0.83 13.61
CA LYS A 156 -4.10 -0.27 12.28
C LYS A 156 -3.70 1.20 12.18
N LYS A 157 -3.90 2.00 13.24
CA LYS A 157 -3.49 3.41 13.28
C LYS A 157 -1.98 3.53 13.19
N LYS A 158 -1.25 2.75 13.99
CA LYS A 158 0.22 2.71 13.96
C LYS A 158 0.75 2.37 12.57
N ARG A 159 0.17 1.35 11.90
CA ARG A 159 0.54 1.00 10.52
C ARG A 159 0.29 2.13 9.53
N LEU A 160 -0.80 2.90 9.66
CA LEU A 160 -1.04 4.07 8.83
C LEU A 160 0.04 5.13 9.07
N GLU A 161 0.38 5.42 10.33
CA GLU A 161 1.41 6.40 10.69
C GLU A 161 2.78 6.01 10.12
N GLU A 162 3.16 4.73 10.22
CA GLU A 162 4.39 4.19 9.62
C GLU A 162 4.41 4.37 8.11
N LYS A 163 3.29 4.05 7.42
CA LYS A 163 3.16 4.28 5.97
C LYS A 163 3.30 5.75 5.61
N LEU A 164 2.61 6.63 6.33
CA LEU A 164 2.69 8.07 6.11
C LEU A 164 4.12 8.59 6.30
N LYS A 165 4.82 8.15 7.37
CA LYS A 165 6.22 8.51 7.62
C LYS A 165 7.13 8.00 6.51
N ALA A 166 6.95 6.76 6.03
CA ALA A 166 7.73 6.19 4.94
C ALA A 166 7.58 6.99 3.63
N ILE A 167 6.42 7.59 3.38
CA ILE A 167 6.19 8.46 2.21
C ILE A 167 6.49 9.94 2.48
N GLY A 168 7.17 10.27 3.58
CA GLY A 168 7.62 11.64 3.91
C GLY A 168 6.55 12.54 4.53
N PHE A 169 5.45 11.97 5.01
CA PHE A 169 4.40 12.67 5.75
C PHE A 169 4.47 12.34 7.24
N ASP A 170 4.99 13.27 8.03
CA ASP A 170 4.95 13.15 9.47
C ASP A 170 3.63 13.73 10.04
N PRO A 171 2.74 12.91 10.62
CA PRO A 171 1.52 13.40 11.26
C PRO A 171 1.78 14.29 12.48
N ASP A 172 2.96 14.24 13.11
CA ASP A 172 3.28 14.98 14.33
C ASP A 172 4.09 16.27 14.10
N ALA A 173 4.68 16.46 12.91
CA ALA A 173 5.40 17.68 12.55
C ALA A 173 4.54 18.97 12.63
N GLY A 174 3.20 18.84 12.56
CA GLY A 174 2.27 19.93 12.77
C GLY A 174 2.02 20.30 14.23
N ARG A 175 2.22 19.36 15.17
CA ARG A 175 1.99 19.58 16.61
C ARG A 175 3.16 20.29 17.28
N GLU A 176 4.40 19.93 16.93
CA GLU A 176 5.60 20.59 17.48
C GLU A 176 5.69 22.07 17.09
N ARG A 177 5.29 22.43 15.86
CA ARG A 177 5.27 23.83 15.41
C ARG A 177 4.26 24.70 16.15
N ARG A 178 3.20 24.11 16.71
CA ARG A 178 2.21 24.84 17.54
C ARG A 178 2.71 25.08 18.96
N GLN A 179 3.57 24.21 19.49
CA GLN A 179 4.15 24.36 20.83
C GLN A 179 5.32 25.36 20.86
N ARG A 180 5.95 25.67 19.72
CA ARG A 180 7.08 26.61 19.61
C ARG A 180 6.70 28.05 19.23
N ARG A 181 5.41 28.41 19.20
CA ARG A 181 5.02 29.83 19.08
C ARG A 181 4.88 30.42 20.48
N PRO A 182 5.85 31.22 20.98
CA PRO A 182 5.55 32.12 22.09
C PRO A 182 4.46 33.10 21.66
N LEU A 183 3.54 33.37 22.59
CA LEU A 183 2.48 34.37 22.47
C LEU A 183 3.06 35.78 22.36
#